data_AF-X0XQJ4-F1
#
_entry.id   AF-X0XQJ4-F1
#
_cell.length_a   1.000
_cell.length_b   1.000
_cell.length_c   1.000
_cell.angle_alpha   90.00
_cell.angle_beta   90.00
_cell.angle_gamma   90.00
#
_symmetry.space_group_name_H-M   'P 1'
#
loop_
_entity.id
_entity.type
_entity.pdbx_description
1 polymer ?
#
loop_
_entity_poly.entity_id
_entity_poly.type
_entity_poly.pdbx_seq_one_letter_code
_entity_poly.pdbx_strand_id
1 'polypeptide(L)'
;FCKPPIHGWTLRKLLKIRPSLARRLGEAYGPLARWTDWWMTHRDDDGDGVPQYNHGNDSGWDNATVFDHAANVEGPDLSAFLVIQMDVLADVAQRLGRPRDARRWSQRADELLARLIEHSWRGDRFIVPSSGDHATSAGDCLLPFLPIVLGRRLPEDIRRHLVAGLKQKGRFGTRFGLATESPRSPLYEPDGYWRGPIWAPPMILICDGLAEVGERALATDLAARFCRLCARGGFAENFDAVTGEPRANSGL
;
A
#
# COMPACT_ATOMS: atom_id res chain seq x y z
N PHE A 1 12.95 -7.46 11.55
CA PHE A 1 11.99 -6.74 10.70
C PHE A 1 11.13 -7.73 9.93
N CYS A 2 9.84 -7.45 9.81
CA CYS A 2 8.95 -8.12 8.85
C CYS A 2 8.79 -7.23 7.61
N LYS A 3 7.92 -7.60 6.66
CA LYS A 3 7.59 -6.76 5.48
C LYS A 3 6.09 -6.82 5.19
N PRO A 4 5.52 -5.81 4.50
CA PRO A 4 4.08 -5.74 4.27
C PRO A 4 3.52 -7.02 3.64
N PRO A 5 2.31 -7.47 4.04
CA PRO A 5 1.70 -8.71 3.58
C PRO A 5 1.10 -8.59 2.17
N ILE A 6 1.91 -8.22 1.18
CA ILE A 6 1.47 -7.99 -0.21
C ILE A 6 1.14 -9.29 -0.97
N HIS A 7 1.42 -10.46 -0.38
CA HIS A 7 1.28 -11.76 -1.01
C HIS A 7 -0.15 -12.04 -1.50
N GLY A 8 -1.17 -11.59 -0.77
CA GLY A 8 -2.56 -11.67 -1.21
C GLY A 8 -2.81 -10.95 -2.54
N TRP A 9 -2.39 -9.68 -2.63
CA TRP A 9 -2.47 -8.90 -3.86
C TRP A 9 -1.72 -9.60 -5.01
N THR A 10 -0.49 -10.06 -4.76
CA THR A 10 0.33 -10.75 -5.76
C THR A 10 -0.34 -12.03 -6.25
N LEU A 11 -0.85 -12.88 -5.36
CA LEU A 11 -1.53 -14.12 -5.75
C LEU A 11 -2.77 -13.83 -6.59
N ARG A 12 -3.56 -12.82 -6.23
CA ARG A 12 -4.72 -12.38 -7.02
C ARG A 12 -4.32 -11.99 -8.44
N LYS A 13 -3.21 -11.25 -8.62
CA LYS A 13 -2.69 -10.87 -9.94
C LYS A 13 -2.17 -12.06 -10.73
N LEU A 14 -1.39 -12.94 -10.09
CA LEU A 14 -0.87 -14.15 -10.73
C LEU A 14 -1.99 -15.08 -11.22
N LEU A 15 -3.08 -15.23 -10.46
CA LEU A 15 -4.24 -16.02 -10.89
C LEU A 15 -4.98 -15.39 -12.06
N LYS A 16 -5.07 -14.05 -12.15
CA LYS A 16 -5.62 -13.35 -13.32
C LYS A 16 -4.77 -13.59 -14.57
N ILE A 17 -3.44 -13.53 -14.45
CA ILE A 17 -2.48 -13.71 -15.56
C ILE A 17 -2.36 -15.19 -15.97
N ARG A 18 -2.37 -16.10 -15.00
CA ARG A 18 -2.16 -17.53 -15.20
C ARG A 18 -3.19 -18.33 -14.37
N PRO A 19 -4.43 -18.47 -14.88
CA PRO A 19 -5.50 -19.20 -14.17
C PRO A 19 -5.14 -20.64 -13.81
N SER A 20 -4.23 -21.27 -14.58
CA SER A 20 -3.78 -22.64 -14.34
C SER A 20 -3.04 -22.85 -13.01
N LEU A 21 -2.60 -21.77 -12.34
CA LEU A 21 -2.06 -21.81 -10.98
C LEU A 21 -3.10 -22.17 -9.92
N ALA A 22 -4.41 -22.10 -10.25
CA ALA A 22 -5.48 -22.49 -9.33
C ALA A 22 -5.33 -23.94 -8.80
N ARG A 23 -4.67 -24.83 -9.55
CA ARG A 23 -4.39 -26.21 -9.13
C ARG A 23 -3.43 -26.31 -7.92
N ARG A 24 -2.68 -25.25 -7.63
CA ARG A 24 -1.65 -25.18 -6.57
C ARG A 24 -2.09 -24.35 -5.36
N LEU A 25 -3.37 -23.97 -5.28
CA LEU A 25 -3.88 -23.12 -4.21
C LEU A 25 -3.71 -23.71 -2.80
N GLY A 26 -3.73 -25.05 -2.69
CA GLY A 26 -3.46 -25.74 -1.42
C GLY A 26 -2.08 -25.42 -0.84
N GLU A 27 -1.08 -25.19 -1.71
CA GLU A 27 0.29 -24.84 -1.29
C GLU A 27 0.35 -23.42 -0.69
N ALA A 28 -0.46 -22.50 -1.22
CA ALA A 28 -0.47 -21.10 -0.79
C ALA A 28 -1.36 -20.86 0.44
N TYR A 29 -2.49 -21.58 0.56
CA TYR A 29 -3.52 -21.29 1.56
C TYR A 29 -2.99 -21.33 3.01
N GLY A 30 -2.33 -22.44 3.39
CA GLY A 30 -1.84 -22.63 4.75
C GLY A 30 -0.84 -21.57 5.21
N PRO A 31 0.25 -21.31 4.46
CA PRO A 31 1.19 -20.25 4.77
C PRO A 31 0.55 -18.85 4.83
N LEU A 32 -0.30 -18.48 3.87
CA LEU A 32 -0.96 -17.17 3.85
C LEU A 32 -1.92 -16.98 5.02
N ALA A 33 -2.68 -18.01 5.37
CA ALA A 33 -3.59 -17.98 6.53
C ALA A 33 -2.81 -17.72 7.83
N ARG A 34 -1.73 -18.48 8.07
CA ARG A 34 -0.88 -18.29 9.26
C ARG A 34 -0.20 -16.92 9.28
N TRP A 35 0.25 -16.43 8.13
CA TRP A 35 0.86 -15.12 8.04
C TRP A 35 -0.14 -14.00 8.36
N THR A 36 -1.36 -14.11 7.84
CA THR A 36 -2.45 -13.18 8.16
C THR A 36 -2.81 -13.23 9.64
N ASP A 37 -2.97 -14.43 10.21
CA ASP A 37 -3.26 -14.59 11.63
C ASP A 37 -2.16 -14.02 12.52
N TRP A 38 -0.89 -14.18 12.13
CA TRP A 38 0.22 -13.60 12.88
C TRP A 38 0.14 -12.07 12.95
N TRP A 39 -0.12 -11.37 11.84
CA TRP A 39 -0.30 -9.91 11.83
C TRP A 39 -1.46 -9.51 12.74
N MET A 40 -2.62 -10.15 12.58
CA MET A 40 -3.82 -9.80 13.36
C MET A 40 -3.74 -10.16 14.84
N THR A 41 -2.71 -10.90 15.29
CA THR A 41 -2.52 -11.30 16.69
C THR A 41 -1.32 -10.64 17.36
N HIS A 42 -0.26 -10.30 16.61
CA HIS A 42 1.02 -9.86 17.18
C HIS A 42 1.45 -8.47 16.72
N ARG A 43 0.58 -7.74 16.02
CA ARG A 43 0.86 -6.41 15.48
C ARG A 43 -0.33 -5.49 15.75
N ASP A 44 -0.81 -5.50 16.98
CA ASP A 44 -1.95 -4.73 17.50
C ASP A 44 -1.66 -4.48 18.99
N ASP A 45 -0.58 -3.73 19.28
CA ASP A 45 -0.01 -3.61 20.63
C ASP A 45 -0.92 -2.83 21.58
N ASP A 46 -1.77 -1.94 21.06
CA ASP A 46 -2.76 -1.20 21.86
C ASP A 46 -4.17 -1.84 21.87
N GLY A 47 -4.40 -2.87 21.05
CA GLY A 47 -5.59 -3.72 21.08
C GLY A 47 -6.83 -3.07 20.47
N ASP A 48 -6.66 -2.04 19.63
CA ASP A 48 -7.77 -1.41 18.93
C ASP A 48 -8.22 -2.20 17.67
N GLY A 49 -7.44 -3.23 17.30
CA GLY A 49 -7.63 -4.13 16.16
C GLY A 49 -7.37 -3.50 14.80
N VAL A 50 -6.58 -2.43 14.77
CA VAL A 50 -5.90 -1.91 13.59
C VAL A 50 -4.43 -2.35 13.66
N PRO A 51 -3.95 -3.12 12.67
CA PRO A 51 -2.61 -3.63 12.74
C PRO A 51 -1.55 -2.54 12.50
N GLN A 52 -0.41 -2.65 13.18
CA GLN A 52 0.71 -1.69 13.10
C GLN A 52 1.99 -2.27 12.50
N TYR A 53 2.84 -1.38 11.99
CA TYR A 53 4.27 -1.60 11.87
C TYR A 53 4.95 -1.22 13.19
N ASN A 54 5.99 -1.94 13.61
CA ASN A 54 6.74 -1.59 14.83
C ASN A 54 8.00 -0.77 14.52
N HIS A 55 8.32 -0.59 13.23
CA HIS A 55 9.46 0.17 12.76
C HIS A 55 9.25 0.56 11.28
N GLY A 56 9.85 1.66 10.81
CA GLY A 56 9.83 2.06 9.39
C GLY A 56 10.21 0.92 8.44
N ASN A 57 11.30 0.22 8.74
CA ASN A 57 11.73 -0.98 8.00
C ASN A 57 10.66 -2.08 7.89
N ASP A 58 9.70 -2.20 8.81
CA ASP A 58 8.61 -3.19 8.68
C ASP A 58 7.62 -2.83 7.57
N SER A 59 7.47 -1.53 7.28
CA SER A 59 6.64 -1.02 6.17
C SER A 59 7.34 -1.09 4.81
N GLY A 60 8.67 -1.16 4.82
CA GLY A 60 9.48 -0.98 3.61
C GLY A 60 9.55 0.47 3.13
N TRP A 61 9.09 1.44 3.95
CA TRP A 61 9.24 2.88 3.77
C TRP A 61 10.11 3.46 4.89
N ASP A 62 11.32 2.91 4.99
CA ASP A 62 12.20 2.93 6.18
C ASP A 62 12.33 4.28 6.88
N ASN A 63 12.50 5.38 6.14
CA ASN A 63 12.66 6.74 6.68
C ASN A 63 11.56 7.71 6.22
N ALA A 64 10.40 7.21 5.77
CA ALA A 64 9.31 8.06 5.35
C ALA A 64 8.82 8.98 6.48
N THR A 65 8.34 10.16 6.11
CA THR A 65 7.91 11.21 7.05
C THR A 65 6.84 10.77 8.05
N VAL A 66 6.04 9.74 7.71
CA VAL A 66 5.03 9.18 8.61
C VAL A 66 5.64 8.59 9.90
N PHE A 67 6.93 8.24 9.90
CA PHE A 67 7.65 7.69 11.05
C PHE A 67 8.39 8.74 11.91
N ASP A 68 8.26 10.04 11.60
CA ASP A 68 9.02 11.11 12.30
C ASP A 68 8.60 11.28 13.76
N HIS A 69 7.32 11.03 14.05
CA HIS A 69 6.78 11.08 15.40
C HIS A 69 7.10 9.81 16.19
N ALA A 70 6.89 8.64 15.59
CA ALA A 70 7.10 7.34 16.22
C ALA A 70 7.52 6.28 15.21
N ALA A 71 8.32 5.31 15.67
CA ALA A 71 8.73 4.18 14.85
C ALA A 71 7.58 3.19 14.58
N ASN A 72 6.62 3.10 15.49
CA ASN A 72 5.47 2.21 15.42
C ASN A 72 4.23 2.95 14.94
N VAL A 73 3.67 2.55 13.80
CA VAL A 73 2.53 3.24 13.18
C VAL A 73 1.48 2.29 12.61
N GLU A 74 0.22 2.69 12.72
CA GLU A 74 -0.97 2.01 12.17
C GLU A 74 -1.18 2.46 10.73
N GLY A 75 -0.37 1.87 9.85
CA GLY A 75 -0.37 2.15 8.41
C GLY A 75 -1.71 1.78 7.76
N PRO A 76 -2.40 2.72 7.09
CA PRO A 76 -3.61 2.39 6.35
C PRO A 76 -3.31 1.45 5.16
N ASP A 77 -2.09 1.47 4.64
CA ASP A 77 -1.57 0.56 3.63
C ASP A 77 -1.48 -0.89 4.15
N LEU A 78 -0.98 -1.10 5.37
CA LEU A 78 -0.91 -2.41 6.02
C LEU A 78 -2.29 -3.06 6.11
N SER A 79 -3.24 -2.30 6.67
CA SER A 79 -4.64 -2.72 6.77
C SER A 79 -5.23 -3.05 5.41
N ALA A 80 -4.98 -2.20 4.40
CA ALA A 80 -5.42 -2.45 3.03
C ALA A 80 -4.86 -3.76 2.44
N PHE A 81 -3.57 -4.05 2.64
CA PHE A 81 -2.96 -5.31 2.19
C PHE A 81 -3.55 -6.53 2.90
N LEU A 82 -3.82 -6.43 4.21
CA LEU A 82 -4.44 -7.51 4.97
C LEU A 82 -5.89 -7.76 4.57
N VAL A 83 -6.68 -6.71 4.31
CA VAL A 83 -8.04 -6.85 3.75
C VAL A 83 -7.99 -7.59 2.41
N ILE A 84 -7.08 -7.20 1.50
CA ILE A 84 -6.90 -7.90 0.22
C ILE A 84 -6.47 -9.37 0.43
N GLN A 85 -5.58 -9.62 1.37
CA GLN A 85 -5.10 -10.97 1.67
C GLN A 85 -6.21 -11.85 2.24
N MET A 86 -7.06 -11.32 3.12
CA MET A 86 -8.22 -12.03 3.66
C MET A 86 -9.27 -12.30 2.59
N ASP A 87 -9.56 -11.36 1.69
CA ASP A 87 -10.42 -11.61 0.52
C ASP A 87 -9.91 -12.76 -0.35
N VAL A 88 -8.58 -12.79 -0.57
CA VAL A 88 -7.95 -13.85 -1.37
C VAL A 88 -8.01 -15.18 -0.63
N LEU A 89 -7.77 -15.19 0.68
CA LEU A 89 -7.97 -16.38 1.50
C LEU A 89 -9.41 -16.87 1.46
N ALA A 90 -10.39 -15.96 1.42
CA ALA A 90 -11.80 -16.32 1.28
C ALA A 90 -12.10 -17.02 -0.06
N ASP A 91 -11.65 -16.43 -1.18
CA ASP A 91 -11.79 -17.02 -2.52
C ASP A 91 -11.05 -18.36 -2.63
N VAL A 92 -9.82 -18.44 -2.11
CA VAL A 92 -9.03 -19.67 -2.12
C VAL A 92 -9.68 -20.76 -1.27
N ALA A 93 -10.14 -20.43 -0.06
CA ALA A 93 -10.84 -21.37 0.80
C ALA A 93 -12.10 -21.91 0.12
N GLN A 94 -12.87 -21.06 -0.56
CA GLN A 94 -14.05 -21.48 -1.33
C GLN A 94 -13.68 -22.47 -2.44
N ARG A 95 -12.62 -22.21 -3.21
CA ARG A 95 -12.14 -23.11 -4.28
C ARG A 95 -11.58 -24.43 -3.77
N LEU A 96 -11.08 -24.45 -2.53
CA LEU A 96 -10.59 -25.65 -1.86
C LEU A 96 -11.69 -26.43 -1.12
N GLY A 97 -12.97 -26.05 -1.27
CA GLY A 97 -14.07 -26.73 -0.60
C GLY A 97 -14.14 -26.47 0.91
N ARG A 98 -13.64 -25.32 1.37
CA ARG A 98 -13.61 -24.90 2.79
C ARG A 98 -14.54 -23.70 3.04
N PRO A 99 -15.88 -23.85 2.93
CA PRO A 99 -16.82 -22.72 2.99
C PRO A 99 -16.91 -22.05 4.35
N ARG A 100 -16.57 -22.76 5.45
CA ARG A 100 -16.51 -22.15 6.79
C ARG A 100 -15.34 -21.16 6.90
N ASP A 101 -14.17 -21.58 6.45
CA ASP A 101 -12.98 -20.71 6.37
C ASP A 101 -13.24 -19.53 5.45
N ALA A 102 -13.87 -19.76 4.30
CA ALA A 102 -14.20 -18.68 3.35
C ALA A 102 -15.05 -17.58 4.00
N ARG A 103 -16.10 -17.95 4.73
CA ARG A 103 -16.94 -17.00 5.48
C ARG A 103 -16.16 -16.28 6.58
N ARG A 104 -15.34 -17.00 7.35
CA ARG A 104 -14.50 -16.41 8.40
C ARG A 104 -13.57 -15.34 7.83
N TRP A 105 -12.90 -15.63 6.71
CA TRP A 105 -11.98 -14.67 6.10
C TRP A 105 -12.70 -13.47 5.50
N SER A 106 -13.84 -13.68 4.83
CA SER A 106 -14.68 -12.58 4.32
C SER A 106 -15.11 -11.64 5.44
N GLN A 107 -15.64 -12.19 6.54
CA GLN A 107 -16.10 -11.41 7.68
C GLN A 107 -14.96 -10.58 8.29
N ARG A 108 -13.79 -11.19 8.53
CA ARG A 108 -12.62 -10.48 9.09
C ARG A 108 -12.10 -9.38 8.15
N ALA A 109 -12.18 -9.58 6.85
CA ALA A 109 -11.81 -8.57 5.88
C ALA A 109 -12.75 -7.36 5.93
N ASP A 110 -14.05 -7.60 6.09
CA ASP A 110 -15.06 -6.54 6.25
C ASP A 110 -14.90 -5.79 7.57
N GLU A 111 -14.64 -6.51 8.67
CA GLU A 111 -14.38 -5.95 9.99
C GLU A 111 -13.12 -5.07 9.99
N LEU A 112 -12.00 -5.54 9.42
CA LEU A 112 -10.77 -4.74 9.35
C LEU A 112 -10.94 -3.51 8.45
N LEU A 113 -11.67 -3.63 7.33
CA LEU A 113 -11.95 -2.48 6.47
C LEU A 113 -12.77 -1.42 7.21
N ALA A 114 -13.77 -1.83 7.99
CA ALA A 114 -14.57 -0.92 8.80
C ALA A 114 -13.70 -0.21 9.84
N ARG A 115 -12.86 -0.95 10.57
CA ARG A 115 -11.91 -0.38 11.55
C ARG A 115 -10.92 0.58 10.92
N LEU A 116 -10.31 0.22 9.79
CA LEU A 116 -9.41 1.10 9.03
C LEU A 116 -10.07 2.44 8.72
N ILE A 117 -11.32 2.42 8.25
CA ILE A 117 -12.02 3.66 7.89
C ILE A 117 -12.33 4.48 9.14
N GLU A 118 -12.88 3.87 10.18
CA GLU A 118 -13.19 4.55 11.44
C GLU A 118 -11.93 5.16 12.08
N HIS A 119 -10.87 4.37 12.17
CA HIS A 119 -9.63 4.74 12.85
C HIS A 119 -8.80 5.75 12.04
N SER A 120 -8.59 5.55 10.73
CA SER A 120 -7.63 6.33 9.95
C SER A 120 -8.23 7.38 9.01
N TRP A 121 -9.53 7.34 8.67
CA TRP A 121 -10.13 8.31 7.74
C TRP A 121 -10.51 9.62 8.45
N ARG A 122 -10.19 10.77 7.85
CA ARG A 122 -10.50 12.10 8.39
C ARG A 122 -11.33 12.96 7.44
N GLY A 123 -12.25 12.34 6.72
CA GLY A 123 -13.20 13.01 5.83
C GLY A 123 -12.64 13.28 4.43
N ASP A 124 -11.37 13.65 4.32
CA ASP A 124 -10.71 13.98 3.04
C ASP A 124 -9.42 13.18 2.76
N ARG A 125 -8.86 12.53 3.79
CA ARG A 125 -7.59 11.80 3.70
C ARG A 125 -7.52 10.68 4.74
N PHE A 126 -6.68 9.69 4.46
CA PHE A 126 -6.17 8.80 5.49
C PHE A 126 -5.02 9.48 6.24
N ILE A 127 -5.00 9.31 7.55
CA ILE A 127 -3.84 9.63 8.40
C ILE A 127 -3.08 8.34 8.75
N VAL A 128 -1.90 8.49 9.35
CA VAL A 128 -1.07 7.38 9.83
C VAL A 128 -0.76 7.60 11.31
N PRO A 129 -1.61 7.09 12.21
CA PRO A 129 -1.43 7.24 13.65
C PRO A 129 -0.27 6.38 14.17
N SER A 130 0.41 6.83 15.22
CA SER A 130 1.30 6.00 16.03
C SER A 130 0.48 5.08 16.93
N SER A 131 0.90 3.83 17.07
CA SER A 131 0.17 2.91 17.95
C SER A 131 0.32 3.31 19.41
N GLY A 132 -0.80 3.31 20.14
CA GLY A 132 -0.89 3.75 21.54
C GLY A 132 -1.48 5.15 21.73
N ASP A 133 -0.76 6.20 21.34
CA ASP A 133 -1.21 7.60 21.55
C ASP A 133 -1.93 8.22 20.34
N HIS A 134 -1.94 7.51 19.20
CA HIS A 134 -2.61 7.87 17.94
C HIS A 134 -2.23 9.26 17.41
N ALA A 135 -1.03 9.75 17.78
CA ALA A 135 -0.47 10.96 17.24
C ALA A 135 0.03 10.75 15.79
N THR A 136 0.19 11.83 15.03
CA THR A 136 0.56 11.74 13.61
C THR A 136 1.74 12.63 13.30
N SER A 137 2.63 12.15 12.44
CA SER A 137 3.75 12.92 11.92
C SER A 137 3.30 14.03 10.96
N ALA A 138 4.11 15.08 10.87
CA ALA A 138 3.96 16.11 9.83
C ALA A 138 4.47 15.58 8.47
N GLY A 139 4.05 16.23 7.38
CA GLY A 139 4.45 15.88 6.02
C GLY A 139 3.27 15.62 5.10
N ASP A 140 3.59 15.29 3.87
CA ASP A 140 2.66 14.99 2.78
C ASP A 140 3.22 13.77 2.03
N CYS A 141 3.16 12.62 2.72
CA CYS A 141 3.65 11.32 2.26
C CYS A 141 2.64 10.65 1.31
N LEU A 142 3.15 9.86 0.36
CA LEU A 142 2.34 9.09 -0.58
C LEU A 142 1.76 7.79 0.03
N LEU A 143 2.37 7.24 1.09
CA LEU A 143 1.94 5.98 1.74
C LEU A 143 0.44 5.93 2.09
N PRO A 144 -0.20 6.98 2.63
CA PRO A 144 -1.63 7.00 2.93
C PRO A 144 -2.55 6.92 1.70
N PHE A 145 -2.00 6.99 0.49
CA PHE A 145 -2.74 6.78 -0.76
C PHE A 145 -2.70 5.34 -1.26
N LEU A 146 -1.81 4.49 -0.73
CA LEU A 146 -1.76 3.07 -1.08
C LEU A 146 -3.08 2.33 -0.88
N PRO A 147 -3.96 2.65 0.10
CA PRO A 147 -5.29 2.02 0.21
C PRO A 147 -6.12 2.02 -1.07
N ILE A 148 -5.83 2.87 -2.07
CA ILE A 148 -6.46 2.82 -3.39
C ILE A 148 -6.38 1.42 -4.05
N VAL A 149 -5.42 0.56 -3.66
CA VAL A 149 -5.34 -0.84 -4.11
C VAL A 149 -6.56 -1.69 -3.74
N LEU A 150 -7.32 -1.29 -2.72
CA LEU A 150 -8.59 -1.92 -2.36
C LEU A 150 -9.66 -1.74 -3.44
N GLY A 151 -9.45 -0.78 -4.36
CA GLY A 151 -10.35 -0.54 -5.47
C GLY A 151 -11.78 -0.29 -4.98
N ARG A 152 -12.74 -1.05 -5.51
CA ARG A 152 -14.17 -0.91 -5.17
C ARG A 152 -14.55 -1.40 -3.77
N ARG A 153 -13.64 -2.05 -3.01
CA ARG A 153 -13.88 -2.35 -1.59
C ARG A 153 -14.00 -1.06 -0.77
N LEU A 154 -13.27 -0.01 -1.14
CA LEU A 154 -13.41 1.31 -0.51
C LEU A 154 -14.75 1.96 -0.87
N PRO A 155 -15.41 2.68 0.06
CA PRO A 155 -16.52 3.57 -0.25
C PRO A 155 -16.17 4.56 -1.37
N GLU A 156 -17.17 4.92 -2.18
CA GLU A 156 -16.94 5.81 -3.33
C GLU A 156 -16.30 7.14 -2.95
N ASP A 157 -16.77 7.74 -1.86
CA ASP A 157 -16.28 9.03 -1.40
C ASP A 157 -14.78 9.01 -1.08
N ILE A 158 -14.31 7.96 -0.39
CA ILE A 158 -12.88 7.76 -0.10
C ILE A 158 -12.08 7.61 -1.39
N ARG A 159 -12.57 6.81 -2.35
CA ARG A 159 -11.88 6.65 -3.65
C ARG A 159 -11.75 7.99 -4.38
N ARG A 160 -12.81 8.81 -4.39
CA ARG A 160 -12.79 10.13 -5.04
C ARG A 160 -11.74 11.05 -4.40
N HIS A 161 -11.67 11.10 -3.08
CA HIS A 161 -10.69 11.92 -2.37
C HIS A 161 -9.24 11.45 -2.61
N LEU A 162 -8.99 10.14 -2.56
CA LEU A 162 -7.67 9.59 -2.90
C LEU A 162 -7.25 9.95 -4.33
N VAL A 163 -8.15 9.77 -5.30
CA VAL A 163 -7.91 10.14 -6.70
C VAL A 163 -7.68 11.64 -6.86
N ALA A 164 -8.47 12.48 -6.19
CA ALA A 164 -8.32 13.93 -6.23
C ALA A 164 -6.96 14.38 -5.69
N GLY A 165 -6.53 13.79 -4.56
CA GLY A 165 -5.21 14.07 -3.99
C GLY A 165 -4.06 13.64 -4.91
N LEU A 166 -4.15 12.47 -5.56
CA LEU A 166 -3.17 12.00 -6.54
C LEU A 166 -3.13 12.89 -7.80
N LYS A 167 -4.28 13.46 -8.22
CA LYS A 167 -4.39 14.37 -9.38
C LYS A 167 -3.95 15.80 -9.06
N GLN A 168 -3.73 16.16 -7.80
CA GLN A 168 -3.38 17.52 -7.42
C GLN A 168 -2.04 17.91 -8.04
N LYS A 169 -2.09 18.83 -9.01
CA LYS A 169 -0.93 19.27 -9.79
C LYS A 169 0.18 19.72 -8.86
N GLY A 170 1.38 19.18 -9.02
CA GLY A 170 2.57 19.56 -8.26
C GLY A 170 2.61 19.07 -6.81
N ARG A 171 1.66 18.22 -6.38
CA ARG A 171 1.75 17.48 -5.10
C ARG A 171 2.67 16.28 -5.29
N PHE A 172 2.13 15.08 -5.56
CA PHE A 172 2.93 13.88 -5.82
C PHE A 172 3.33 13.69 -7.28
N GLY A 173 2.44 14.04 -8.21
CA GLY A 173 2.63 13.79 -9.63
C GLY A 173 3.69 14.69 -10.26
N THR A 174 4.83 14.11 -10.62
CA THR A 174 5.92 14.77 -11.35
C THR A 174 5.94 14.36 -12.82
N ARG A 175 6.91 14.87 -13.59
CA ARG A 175 7.14 14.45 -14.99
C ARG A 175 7.39 12.94 -15.13
N PHE A 176 7.93 12.31 -14.11
CA PHE A 176 8.46 10.94 -14.17
C PHE A 176 7.59 9.91 -13.44
N GLY A 177 6.72 10.34 -12.52
CA GLY A 177 5.89 9.44 -11.72
C GLY A 177 5.39 10.12 -10.45
N LEU A 178 5.14 9.31 -9.42
CA LEU A 178 4.70 9.77 -8.11
C LEU A 178 5.90 9.82 -7.16
N ALA A 179 6.19 11.01 -6.62
CA ALA A 179 7.15 11.21 -5.55
C ALA A 179 6.63 10.58 -4.24
N THR A 180 7.52 9.97 -3.45
CA THR A 180 7.16 9.31 -2.17
C THR A 180 6.79 10.27 -1.06
N GLU A 181 7.39 11.46 -1.09
CA GLU A 181 6.96 12.66 -0.37
C GLU A 181 6.62 13.72 -1.42
N SER A 182 5.59 14.51 -1.20
CA SER A 182 5.18 15.60 -2.09
C SER A 182 6.29 16.64 -2.24
N PRO A 183 6.74 17.01 -3.46
CA PRO A 183 7.60 18.17 -3.70
C PRO A 183 7.17 19.52 -3.09
N ARG A 184 5.92 19.63 -2.61
CA ARG A 184 5.41 20.81 -1.88
C ARG A 184 5.64 20.74 -0.37
N SER A 185 5.94 19.56 0.13
CA SER A 185 6.19 19.33 1.54
C SER A 185 7.48 20.03 1.97
N PRO A 186 7.51 20.68 3.15
CA PRO A 186 8.76 21.18 3.72
C PRO A 186 9.73 20.05 4.09
N LEU A 187 9.27 18.79 4.10
CA LEU A 187 10.07 17.59 4.40
C LEU A 187 10.52 16.84 3.14
N TYR A 188 10.29 17.40 1.95
CA TYR A 188 10.76 16.81 0.70
C TYR A 188 12.28 16.92 0.57
N GLU A 189 12.91 15.78 0.30
CA GLU A 189 14.34 15.64 0.08
C GLU A 189 14.59 14.92 -1.25
N PRO A 190 15.21 15.55 -2.25
CA PRO A 190 15.46 14.94 -3.55
C PRO A 190 16.23 13.60 -3.47
N ASP A 191 17.13 13.49 -2.49
CA ASP A 191 17.96 12.31 -2.19
C ASP A 191 17.62 11.67 -0.83
N GLY A 192 16.39 11.87 -0.35
CA GLY A 192 15.99 11.44 0.99
C GLY A 192 15.43 10.02 1.07
N TYR A 193 15.81 9.13 0.15
CA TYR A 193 15.33 7.73 0.08
C TYR A 193 13.79 7.60 -0.04
N TRP A 194 13.02 7.49 1.06
CA TRP A 194 11.55 7.52 1.05
C TRP A 194 10.94 8.93 1.26
N ARG A 195 11.76 9.98 1.29
CA ARG A 195 11.33 11.39 1.45
C ARG A 195 11.26 12.19 0.16
N GLY A 196 11.05 11.55 -0.98
CA GLY A 196 10.98 12.28 -2.24
C GLY A 196 11.11 11.45 -3.50
N PRO A 197 12.16 10.61 -3.63
CA PRO A 197 12.39 9.78 -4.82
C PRO A 197 11.16 8.98 -5.28
N ILE A 198 11.14 8.64 -6.57
CA ILE A 198 10.13 7.79 -7.20
C ILE A 198 10.57 6.33 -7.12
N TRP A 199 9.66 5.46 -6.71
CA TRP A 199 9.89 4.04 -6.50
C TRP A 199 8.94 3.17 -7.31
N ALA A 200 9.43 2.05 -7.84
CA ALA A 200 8.59 1.13 -8.62
C ALA A 200 7.43 0.51 -7.82
N PRO A 201 7.60 0.04 -6.57
CA PRO A 201 6.53 -0.61 -5.81
C PRO A 201 5.27 0.27 -5.59
N PRO A 202 5.35 1.51 -5.07
CA PRO A 202 4.15 2.35 -4.96
C PRO A 202 3.54 2.69 -6.32
N MET A 203 4.37 2.87 -7.36
CA MET A 203 3.88 3.15 -8.71
C MET A 203 2.97 2.03 -9.22
N ILE A 204 3.39 0.77 -9.13
CA ILE A 204 2.57 -0.35 -9.61
C ILE A 204 1.29 -0.53 -8.79
N LEU A 205 1.37 -0.39 -7.46
CA LEU A 205 0.22 -0.51 -6.56
C LEU A 205 -0.82 0.59 -6.81
N ILE A 206 -0.39 1.84 -6.93
CA ILE A 206 -1.29 2.96 -7.17
C ILE A 206 -1.88 2.89 -8.58
N CYS A 207 -1.07 2.60 -9.62
CA CYS A 207 -1.61 2.44 -10.97
C CYS A 207 -2.65 1.31 -11.04
N ASP A 208 -2.41 0.22 -10.33
CA ASP A 208 -3.35 -0.89 -10.23
C ASP A 208 -4.67 -0.49 -9.56
N GLY A 209 -4.59 0.16 -8.39
CA GLY A 209 -5.77 0.68 -7.69
C GLY A 209 -6.56 1.70 -8.52
N LEU A 210 -5.86 2.65 -9.16
CA LEU A 210 -6.46 3.61 -10.08
C LEU A 210 -7.23 2.92 -11.22
N ALA A 211 -6.66 1.88 -11.82
CA ALA A 211 -7.33 1.13 -12.87
C ALA A 211 -8.60 0.40 -12.38
N GLU A 212 -8.58 -0.17 -11.17
CA GLU A 212 -9.72 -0.87 -10.55
C GLU A 212 -10.85 0.10 -10.16
N VAL A 213 -10.54 1.36 -9.84
CA VAL A 213 -11.54 2.42 -9.58
C VAL A 213 -12.02 3.18 -10.82
N GLY A 214 -11.53 2.81 -12.01
CA GLY A 214 -11.95 3.39 -13.30
C GLY A 214 -11.09 4.54 -13.81
N GLU A 215 -10.05 4.95 -13.07
CA GLU A 215 -9.11 6.01 -13.42
C GLU A 215 -7.99 5.52 -14.37
N ARG A 216 -8.40 4.80 -15.42
CA ARG A 216 -7.49 4.11 -16.35
C ARG A 216 -6.57 5.06 -17.09
N ALA A 217 -7.07 6.22 -17.53
CA ALA A 217 -6.26 7.20 -18.24
C ALA A 217 -5.10 7.71 -17.37
N LEU A 218 -5.37 8.00 -16.09
CA LEU A 218 -4.34 8.42 -15.14
C LEU A 218 -3.35 7.28 -14.86
N ALA A 219 -3.85 6.06 -14.62
CA ALA A 219 -3.00 4.89 -14.42
C ALA A 219 -2.05 4.64 -15.60
N THR A 220 -2.57 4.70 -16.84
CA THR A 220 -1.77 4.52 -18.06
C THR A 220 -0.74 5.63 -18.24
N ASP A 221 -1.10 6.88 -17.98
CA ASP A 221 -0.17 8.00 -18.07
C ASP A 221 0.97 7.87 -17.04
N LEU A 222 0.65 7.59 -15.78
CA LEU A 222 1.64 7.36 -14.72
C LEU A 222 2.58 6.19 -15.04
N ALA A 223 2.01 5.05 -15.47
CA ALA A 223 2.81 3.90 -15.89
C ALA A 223 3.72 4.25 -17.08
N ALA A 224 3.21 4.99 -18.08
CA ALA A 224 4.01 5.38 -19.24
C ALA A 224 5.14 6.36 -18.88
N ARG A 225 4.91 7.30 -17.95
CA ARG A 225 5.97 8.18 -17.42
C ARG A 225 7.08 7.37 -16.77
N PHE A 226 6.73 6.42 -15.92
CA PHE A 226 7.70 5.57 -15.23
C PHE A 226 8.42 4.60 -16.18
N CYS A 227 7.73 4.00 -17.15
CA CYS A 227 8.40 3.18 -18.17
C CYS A 227 9.41 3.97 -19.01
N ARG A 228 9.09 5.23 -19.37
CA ARG A 228 10.05 6.12 -20.05
C ARG A 228 11.25 6.46 -19.17
N LEU A 229 11.03 6.63 -17.87
CA LEU A 229 12.10 6.83 -16.89
C LEU A 229 13.03 5.61 -16.86
N CYS A 230 12.49 4.40 -16.72
CA CYS A 230 13.29 3.17 -16.74
C CYS A 230 14.01 2.93 -18.08
N ALA A 231 13.37 3.25 -19.20
CA ALA A 231 14.01 3.12 -20.52
C ALA A 231 15.23 4.03 -20.68
N ARG A 232 15.27 5.17 -19.97
CA ARG A 232 16.41 6.11 -19.97
C ARG A 232 17.44 5.79 -18.89
N GLY A 233 16.99 5.46 -17.67
CA GLY A 233 17.84 5.35 -16.47
C GLY A 233 18.09 3.92 -16.00
N GLY A 234 17.62 2.90 -16.72
CA GLY A 234 17.71 1.50 -16.31
C GLY A 234 16.67 1.13 -15.24
N PHE A 235 16.97 0.08 -14.46
CA PHE A 235 16.11 -0.41 -13.39
C PHE A 235 16.74 -0.14 -12.02
N ALA A 236 17.08 1.14 -11.77
CA ALA A 236 17.52 1.59 -10.46
C ALA A 236 16.43 1.36 -9.40
N GLU A 237 16.87 1.29 -8.15
CA GLU A 237 15.97 1.10 -7.00
C GLU A 237 14.96 2.25 -6.90
N ASN A 238 15.47 3.48 -7.03
CA ASN A 238 14.68 4.70 -7.03
C ASN A 238 15.31 5.77 -7.95
N PHE A 239 14.53 6.82 -8.22
CA PHE A 239 14.90 7.91 -9.12
C PHE A 239 14.56 9.24 -8.49
N ASP A 240 15.39 10.26 -8.74
CA ASP A 240 15.05 11.63 -8.37
C ASP A 240 13.71 12.05 -9.02
N ALA A 241 12.79 12.59 -8.22
CA ALA A 241 11.44 12.88 -8.70
C ALA A 241 11.36 14.09 -9.66
N VAL A 242 12.37 14.96 -9.66
CA VAL A 242 12.43 16.21 -10.43
C VAL A 242 13.34 16.08 -11.67
N THR A 243 14.49 15.43 -11.55
CA THR A 243 15.48 15.28 -12.63
C THR A 243 15.34 13.94 -13.37
N GLY A 244 14.82 12.91 -12.70
CA GLY A 244 14.73 11.55 -13.22
C GLY A 244 16.07 10.83 -13.27
N GLU A 245 17.08 11.33 -12.56
CA GLU A 245 18.37 10.63 -12.45
C GLU A 245 18.21 9.35 -11.62
N PRO A 246 18.75 8.22 -12.10
CA PRO A 246 18.77 6.99 -11.31
C PRO A 246 19.68 7.19 -10.11
N ARG A 247 19.21 6.81 -8.92
CA ARG A 247 20.05 6.79 -7.73
C ARG A 247 20.61 5.38 -7.58
N ALA A 248 21.93 5.28 -7.45
CA ALA A 248 22.56 4.02 -7.09
C ALA A 248 22.21 3.70 -5.64
N ASN A 249 22.21 2.42 -5.25
CA ASN A 249 22.17 2.02 -3.84
C ASN A 249 23.38 2.64 -3.12
N SER A 250 23.25 3.87 -2.63
CA SER A 250 23.95 4.31 -1.43
C SER A 250 23.25 3.60 -0.27
N GLY A 251 23.43 2.28 -0.21
CA GLY A 251 22.94 1.48 0.90
C GLY A 251 23.42 2.12 2.18
N LEU A 252 22.46 2.57 3.00
CA LEU A 252 22.67 2.69 4.43
C LEU A 252 22.86 1.28 5.00
#